data_AF-A0A846M3N2-F1
#
_entry.id   AF-A0A846M3N2-F1
#
_cell.length_a   1.000
_cell.length_b   1.000
_cell.length_c   1.000
_cell.angle_alpha   90.00
_cell.angle_beta   90.00
_cell.angle_gamma   90.00
#
_symmetry.space_group_name_H-M   'P 1'
#
loop_
_entity.id
_entity.type
_entity.pdbx_description
1 polymer ?
#
loop_
_entity_poly.entity_id
_entity_poly.type
_entity_poly.pdbx_seq_one_letter_code
_entity_poly.pdbx_strand_id
1 'polypeptide(L)'
;MTIYLDYQATTPLAPEAFDAMVPLLRDQFANPHSAHRLGRAVAAQVEQARAEVATLLPPGGQILFTSGATEALNMAIQGAPAGGIVTIATEHAAVLDTALAQQGDGREVIVLPVGPDGLVDMDAAARAIRPGVALVAAMLVNNEIGVIQPVAQLAGMAHEAGALFLCDAVQGYGRVALPHNADMIAISAHKIHGPKGVGALWLRDGVQLQPVIHGGGQEGGLRSGTLSPALCAGFGVAARIMRERADADRSHIETLWDRAQTLFGDWTLNGSADCRYHGNINLRRAGIDGARLLSDCRNVAFSLGSACASGSGRPSHVLRALGLPDRDARGSVRIGFGRYTTLAELEDAAAIINKAAAAQAAP
;
A
#
# COMPACT_ATOMS: atom_id res chain seq x y z
N MET A 1 12.42 -13.46 22.17
CA MET A 1 11.34 -12.57 21.71
C MET A 1 11.73 -12.08 20.32
N THR A 2 10.81 -12.06 19.37
CA THR A 2 11.09 -11.57 18.01
C THR A 2 10.60 -10.13 17.89
N ILE A 3 11.48 -9.22 17.51
CA ILE A 3 11.15 -7.80 17.26
C ILE A 3 10.57 -7.69 15.84
N TYR A 4 9.39 -7.09 15.70
CA TYR A 4 8.72 -6.95 14.40
C TYR A 4 8.87 -5.54 13.83
N LEU A 5 9.63 -5.40 12.75
CA LEU A 5 9.90 -4.16 12.02
C LEU A 5 9.64 -4.32 10.51
N ASP A 6 8.56 -5.02 10.14
CA ASP A 6 8.16 -5.23 8.74
C ASP A 6 6.73 -4.75 8.45
N TYR A 7 6.35 -3.60 9.04
CA TYR A 7 4.97 -3.09 8.99
C TYR A 7 4.48 -2.77 7.56
N GLN A 8 5.38 -2.46 6.63
CA GLN A 8 4.99 -2.28 5.22
C GLN A 8 4.63 -3.60 4.52
N ALA A 9 5.05 -4.77 5.02
CA ALA A 9 4.57 -6.06 4.52
C ALA A 9 3.19 -6.38 5.07
N THR A 10 3.00 -6.31 6.38
CA THR A 10 1.69 -6.42 7.02
C THR A 10 1.75 -5.85 8.44
N THR A 11 0.62 -5.48 9.01
CA THR A 11 0.55 -5.01 10.40
C THR A 11 -0.09 -6.07 11.31
N PRO A 12 0.25 -6.08 12.62
CA PRO A 12 -0.53 -6.84 13.60
C PRO A 12 -2.00 -6.41 13.58
N LEU A 13 -2.92 -7.38 13.69
CA LEU A 13 -4.35 -7.11 13.80
C LEU A 13 -4.62 -6.40 15.13
N ALA A 14 -5.33 -5.28 15.09
CA ALA A 14 -5.74 -4.57 16.31
C ALA A 14 -6.69 -5.45 17.13
N PRO A 15 -6.52 -5.57 18.46
CA PRO A 15 -7.41 -6.35 19.31
C PRO A 15 -8.89 -6.00 19.12
N GLU A 16 -9.21 -4.71 18.98
CA GLU A 16 -10.57 -4.23 18.78
C GLU A 16 -11.14 -4.65 17.41
N ALA A 17 -10.30 -4.73 16.38
CA ALA A 17 -10.70 -5.23 15.07
C ALA A 17 -10.94 -6.75 15.13
N PHE A 18 -10.13 -7.49 15.88
CA PHE A 18 -10.35 -8.90 16.14
C PHE A 18 -11.68 -9.14 16.89
N ASP A 19 -11.92 -8.40 17.97
CA ASP A 19 -13.14 -8.53 18.78
C ASP A 19 -14.41 -8.24 17.98
N ALA A 20 -14.35 -7.29 17.03
CA ALA A 20 -15.46 -7.01 16.12
C ALA A 20 -15.74 -8.15 15.12
N MET A 21 -14.72 -8.95 14.76
CA MET A 21 -14.87 -10.08 13.85
C MET A 21 -15.49 -11.30 14.52
N VAL A 22 -15.17 -11.54 15.81
CA VAL A 22 -15.51 -12.80 16.52
C VAL A 22 -17.00 -13.14 16.47
N PRO A 23 -17.95 -12.23 16.77
CA PRO A 23 -19.37 -12.57 16.72
C PRO A 23 -19.85 -12.98 15.33
N LEU A 24 -19.29 -12.38 14.27
CA LEU A 24 -19.65 -12.64 12.87
C LEU A 24 -19.09 -13.96 12.34
N LEU A 25 -18.05 -14.49 12.97
CA LEU A 25 -17.51 -15.82 12.69
C LEU A 25 -18.23 -16.92 13.47
N ARG A 26 -18.74 -16.61 14.66
CA ARG A 26 -19.29 -17.61 15.59
C ARG A 26 -20.81 -17.69 15.55
N ASP A 27 -21.48 -16.58 15.87
CA ASP A 27 -22.92 -16.58 16.19
C ASP A 27 -23.76 -15.85 15.12
N GLN A 28 -23.16 -14.93 14.37
CA GLN A 28 -23.82 -14.07 13.38
C GLN A 28 -23.35 -14.41 11.95
N PHE A 29 -23.37 -15.70 11.62
CA PHE A 29 -22.81 -16.28 10.38
C PHE A 29 -23.66 -16.07 9.11
N ALA A 30 -24.78 -15.33 9.20
CA ALA A 30 -25.72 -15.21 8.09
C ALA A 30 -25.10 -14.57 6.84
N ASN A 31 -25.67 -14.88 5.68
CA ASN A 31 -25.29 -14.22 4.44
C ASN A 31 -25.88 -12.79 4.40
N PRO A 32 -25.06 -11.73 4.19
CA PRO A 32 -25.54 -10.34 4.14
C PRO A 32 -26.46 -10.04 2.96
N HIS A 33 -26.53 -10.92 1.96
CA HIS A 33 -27.43 -10.77 0.81
C HIS A 33 -28.77 -11.48 1.01
N SER A 34 -28.98 -12.18 2.13
CA SER A 34 -30.25 -12.83 2.43
C SER A 34 -31.31 -11.84 2.91
N ALA A 35 -32.52 -11.92 2.35
CA ALA A 35 -33.62 -11.02 2.69
C ALA A 35 -34.22 -11.23 4.09
N HIS A 36 -33.92 -12.32 4.81
CA HIS A 36 -34.45 -12.60 6.15
C HIS A 36 -33.79 -11.75 7.24
N ARG A 37 -34.39 -11.71 8.44
CA ARG A 37 -33.94 -10.89 9.58
C ARG A 37 -32.45 -11.00 9.89
N LEU A 38 -31.91 -12.23 9.90
CA LEU A 38 -30.47 -12.43 10.19
C LEU A 38 -29.56 -11.86 9.10
N GLY A 39 -29.93 -11.96 7.81
CA GLY A 39 -29.15 -11.41 6.71
C GLY A 39 -29.14 -9.89 6.72
N ARG A 40 -30.31 -9.27 6.96
CA ARG A 40 -30.42 -7.81 7.14
C ARG A 40 -29.59 -7.30 8.33
N ALA A 41 -29.51 -8.05 9.42
CA ALA A 41 -28.74 -7.65 10.60
C ALA A 41 -27.22 -7.62 10.33
N VAL A 42 -26.69 -8.59 9.59
CA VAL A 42 -25.25 -8.59 9.22
C VAL A 42 -24.97 -7.65 8.05
N ALA A 43 -25.92 -7.42 7.14
CA ALA A 43 -25.81 -6.41 6.10
C ALA A 43 -25.64 -5.00 6.69
N ALA A 44 -26.40 -4.67 7.75
CA ALA A 44 -26.25 -3.40 8.46
C ALA A 44 -24.84 -3.22 9.05
N GLN A 45 -24.21 -4.31 9.52
CA GLN A 45 -22.83 -4.27 10.02
C GLN A 45 -21.80 -4.08 8.90
N VAL A 46 -22.03 -4.67 7.73
CA VAL A 46 -21.21 -4.41 6.53
C VAL A 46 -21.30 -2.94 6.13
N GLU A 47 -22.50 -2.36 6.12
CA GLU A 47 -22.68 -0.94 5.77
C GLU A 47 -22.10 0.01 6.83
N GLN A 48 -22.18 -0.33 8.12
CA GLN A 48 -21.47 0.43 9.16
C GLN A 48 -19.96 0.39 8.92
N ALA A 49 -19.40 -0.77 8.61
CA ALA A 49 -17.98 -0.88 8.30
C ALA A 49 -17.60 -0.07 7.06
N ARG A 50 -18.44 -0.09 6.03
CA ARG A 50 -18.29 0.72 4.82
C ARG A 50 -18.22 2.20 5.15
N ALA A 51 -19.08 2.70 6.04
CA ALA A 51 -19.08 4.09 6.48
C ALA A 51 -17.81 4.49 7.24
N GLU A 52 -17.30 3.62 8.12
CA GLU A 52 -16.03 3.88 8.83
C GLU A 52 -14.84 3.95 7.87
N VAL A 53 -14.80 3.05 6.87
CA VAL A 53 -13.78 3.09 5.81
C VAL A 53 -13.94 4.34 4.94
N ALA A 54 -15.17 4.74 4.59
CA ALA A 54 -15.42 5.90 3.75
C ALA A 54 -15.00 7.23 4.40
N THR A 55 -14.95 7.31 5.74
CA THR A 55 -14.72 8.58 6.45
C THR A 55 -13.35 9.21 6.16
N LEU A 56 -12.33 8.41 5.87
CA LEU A 56 -10.98 8.91 5.56
C LEU A 56 -10.76 9.13 4.05
N LEU A 57 -11.77 8.86 3.21
CA LEU A 57 -11.71 9.02 1.77
C LEU A 57 -12.35 10.34 1.30
N PRO A 58 -12.08 10.78 0.07
CA PRO A 58 -12.77 11.94 -0.50
C PRO A 58 -14.29 11.74 -0.53
N PRO A 59 -15.08 12.82 -0.39
CA PRO A 59 -16.52 12.76 -0.58
C PRO A 59 -16.90 12.54 -2.06
N GLY A 60 -18.16 12.15 -2.31
CA GLY A 60 -18.69 11.98 -3.67
C GLY A 60 -18.22 10.70 -4.36
N GLY A 61 -18.27 9.58 -3.64
CA GLY A 61 -17.94 8.27 -4.17
C GLY A 61 -18.39 7.15 -3.24
N GLN A 62 -18.28 5.92 -3.72
CA GLN A 62 -18.70 4.70 -3.01
C GLN A 62 -17.52 3.77 -2.78
N ILE A 63 -17.60 2.99 -1.70
CA ILE A 63 -16.66 1.90 -1.41
C ILE A 63 -17.18 0.61 -2.02
N LEU A 64 -16.30 -0.11 -2.71
CA LEU A 64 -16.49 -1.49 -3.16
C LEU A 64 -15.50 -2.38 -2.40
N PHE A 65 -15.98 -3.30 -1.58
CA PHE A 65 -15.14 -4.27 -0.88
C PHE A 65 -14.57 -5.32 -1.85
N THR A 66 -13.28 -5.61 -1.67
CA THR A 66 -12.52 -6.59 -2.46
C THR A 66 -11.79 -7.55 -1.51
N SER A 67 -11.12 -8.58 -2.04
CA SER A 67 -10.23 -9.45 -1.24
C SER A 67 -8.92 -8.79 -0.79
N GLY A 68 -8.64 -7.57 -1.27
CA GLY A 68 -7.40 -6.86 -1.00
C GLY A 68 -7.12 -5.82 -2.07
N ALA A 69 -6.05 -5.05 -1.87
CA ALA A 69 -5.69 -4.02 -2.83
C ALA A 69 -5.25 -4.57 -4.19
N THR A 70 -4.62 -5.76 -4.25
CA THR A 70 -4.30 -6.40 -5.53
C THR A 70 -5.54 -6.56 -6.41
N GLU A 71 -6.65 -7.05 -5.84
CA GLU A 71 -7.93 -7.17 -6.56
C GLU A 71 -8.49 -5.79 -6.92
N ALA A 72 -8.45 -4.82 -6.00
CA ALA A 72 -8.95 -3.46 -6.25
C ALA A 72 -8.21 -2.76 -7.40
N LEU A 73 -6.87 -2.87 -7.43
CA LEU A 73 -6.02 -2.32 -8.48
C LEU A 73 -6.28 -3.01 -9.81
N ASN A 74 -6.42 -4.34 -9.83
CA ASN A 74 -6.76 -5.08 -11.05
C ASN A 74 -8.13 -4.68 -11.59
N MET A 75 -9.13 -4.58 -10.72
CA MET A 75 -10.48 -4.15 -11.06
C MET A 75 -10.48 -2.74 -11.66
N ALA A 76 -9.72 -1.80 -11.09
CA ALA A 76 -9.60 -0.44 -11.60
C ALA A 76 -8.89 -0.37 -12.96
N ILE A 77 -7.76 -1.08 -13.13
CA ILE A 77 -6.95 -1.01 -14.35
C ILE A 77 -7.63 -1.71 -15.53
N GLN A 78 -8.15 -2.92 -15.31
CA GLN A 78 -8.80 -3.72 -16.35
C GLN A 78 -10.22 -3.21 -16.64
N GLY A 79 -10.91 -2.66 -15.63
CA GLY A 79 -12.25 -2.10 -15.78
C GLY A 79 -12.27 -0.69 -16.39
N ALA A 80 -11.13 -0.01 -16.48
CA ALA A 80 -11.03 1.34 -17.04
C ALA A 80 -11.41 1.38 -18.55
N PRO A 81 -11.85 2.55 -19.06
CA PRO A 81 -12.13 2.73 -20.48
C PRO A 81 -10.95 2.36 -21.39
N ALA A 82 -11.26 2.03 -22.64
CA ALA A 82 -10.24 1.76 -23.66
C ALA A 82 -9.36 3.00 -23.91
N GLY A 83 -8.06 2.77 -24.07
CA GLY A 83 -7.05 3.80 -24.31
C GLY A 83 -5.75 3.52 -23.56
N GLY A 84 -4.78 4.42 -23.69
CA GLY A 84 -3.45 4.26 -23.11
C GLY A 84 -3.45 4.28 -21.57
N ILE A 85 -2.46 3.63 -20.97
CA ILE A 85 -2.23 3.63 -19.52
C ILE A 85 -0.87 4.28 -19.25
N VAL A 86 -0.83 5.22 -18.32
CA VAL A 86 0.41 5.78 -17.80
C VAL A 86 0.57 5.37 -16.34
N THR A 87 1.75 4.89 -15.96
CA THR A 87 2.05 4.52 -14.57
C THR A 87 3.51 4.81 -14.22
N ILE A 88 3.96 4.51 -13.01
CA ILE A 88 5.30 4.88 -12.50
C ILE A 88 6.16 3.62 -12.33
N ALA A 89 7.45 3.71 -12.65
CA ALA A 89 8.38 2.57 -12.55
C ALA A 89 8.49 1.96 -11.14
N THR A 90 8.14 2.71 -10.11
CA THR A 90 8.22 2.28 -8.70
C THR A 90 6.89 1.74 -8.15
N GLU A 91 5.86 1.59 -8.98
CA GLU A 91 4.58 1.01 -8.57
C GLU A 91 4.73 -0.39 -7.96
N HIS A 92 3.70 -0.80 -7.23
CA HIS A 92 3.57 -2.19 -6.80
C HIS A 92 3.38 -3.11 -8.02
N ALA A 93 3.83 -4.36 -7.93
CA ALA A 93 3.71 -5.35 -8.99
C ALA A 93 2.25 -5.54 -9.46
N ALA A 94 1.27 -5.43 -8.55
CA ALA A 94 -0.16 -5.48 -8.90
C ALA A 94 -0.63 -4.37 -9.85
N VAL A 95 0.10 -3.25 -9.96
CA VAL A 95 -0.16 -2.21 -10.96
C VAL A 95 0.68 -2.47 -12.20
N LEU A 96 2.00 -2.67 -12.04
CA LEU A 96 2.92 -2.88 -13.16
C LEU A 96 2.55 -4.09 -14.00
N ASP A 97 2.39 -5.26 -13.39
CA ASP A 97 2.11 -6.51 -14.09
C ASP A 97 0.73 -6.46 -14.77
N THR A 98 -0.26 -5.84 -14.11
CA THR A 98 -1.59 -5.67 -14.68
C THR A 98 -1.58 -4.69 -15.85
N ALA A 99 -0.90 -3.54 -15.73
CA ALA A 99 -0.75 -2.60 -16.83
C ALA A 99 0.00 -3.25 -18.01
N LEU A 100 1.11 -3.95 -17.76
CA LEU A 100 1.86 -4.65 -18.81
C LEU A 100 1.03 -5.76 -19.48
N ALA A 101 0.20 -6.49 -18.73
CA ALA A 101 -0.71 -7.47 -19.30
C ALA A 101 -1.71 -6.83 -20.29
N GLN A 102 -2.16 -5.60 -20.01
CA GLN A 102 -3.03 -4.83 -20.91
C GLN A 102 -2.36 -4.44 -22.23
N GLN A 103 -1.02 -4.46 -22.34
CA GLN A 103 -0.34 -4.31 -23.64
C GLN A 103 -0.66 -5.47 -24.58
N GLY A 104 -0.80 -6.69 -24.04
CA GLY A 104 -1.24 -7.87 -24.81
C GLY A 104 -2.64 -7.70 -25.40
N ASP A 105 -3.49 -6.91 -24.73
CA ASP A 105 -4.84 -6.55 -25.17
C ASP A 105 -4.85 -5.32 -26.10
N GLY A 106 -3.67 -4.83 -26.54
CA GLY A 106 -3.52 -3.75 -27.50
C GLY A 106 -3.51 -2.34 -26.91
N ARG A 107 -3.45 -2.17 -25.58
CA ARG A 107 -3.35 -0.86 -24.94
C ARG A 107 -1.90 -0.35 -24.94
N GLU A 108 -1.69 0.90 -25.30
CA GLU A 108 -0.40 1.56 -25.10
C GLU A 108 -0.15 1.71 -23.59
N VAL A 109 1.04 1.35 -23.12
CA VAL A 109 1.42 1.49 -21.71
C VAL A 109 2.75 2.21 -21.60
N ILE A 110 2.75 3.32 -20.87
CA ILE A 110 3.94 4.13 -20.60
C ILE A 110 4.26 4.03 -19.11
N VAL A 111 5.49 3.60 -18.82
CA VAL A 111 6.02 3.55 -17.45
C VAL A 111 6.98 4.72 -17.26
N LEU A 112 6.57 5.68 -16.43
CA LEU A 112 7.32 6.90 -16.12
C LEU A 112 8.56 6.58 -15.28
N PRO A 113 9.72 7.17 -15.62
CA PRO A 113 10.90 7.05 -14.80
C PRO A 113 10.75 7.85 -13.49
N VAL A 114 11.61 7.54 -12.53
CA VAL A 114 11.76 8.29 -11.28
C VAL A 114 13.20 8.79 -11.15
N GLY A 115 13.40 9.83 -10.34
CA GLY A 115 14.73 10.30 -9.97
C GLY A 115 15.40 9.41 -8.91
N PRO A 116 16.67 9.71 -8.57
CA PRO A 116 17.37 9.04 -7.46
C PRO A 116 16.72 9.24 -6.08
N ASP A 117 15.88 10.26 -5.96
CA ASP A 117 15.04 10.55 -4.79
C ASP A 117 13.74 9.72 -4.79
N GLY A 118 13.48 8.93 -5.83
CA GLY A 118 12.28 8.10 -5.98
C GLY A 118 11.02 8.85 -6.38
N LEU A 119 11.11 10.16 -6.64
CA LEU A 119 9.98 10.94 -7.15
C LEU A 119 9.85 10.77 -8.66
N VAL A 120 8.61 10.74 -9.16
CA VAL A 120 8.33 10.67 -10.59
C VAL A 120 8.91 11.87 -11.34
N ASP A 121 9.44 11.62 -12.53
CA ASP A 121 9.85 12.68 -13.46
C ASP A 121 8.60 13.39 -14.00
N MET A 122 8.33 14.60 -13.47
CA MET A 122 7.16 15.41 -13.85
C MET A 122 7.22 15.92 -15.28
N ASP A 123 8.41 16.09 -15.87
CA ASP A 123 8.56 16.47 -17.27
C ASP A 123 8.22 15.29 -18.18
N ALA A 124 8.63 14.08 -17.80
CA ALA A 124 8.20 12.86 -18.49
C ALA A 124 6.68 12.64 -18.36
N ALA A 125 6.11 12.90 -17.18
CA ALA A 125 4.66 12.85 -16.98
C ALA A 125 3.92 13.82 -17.92
N ALA A 126 4.38 15.08 -18.02
CA ALA A 126 3.79 16.09 -18.90
C ALA A 126 3.80 15.69 -20.39
N ARG A 127 4.82 14.95 -20.84
CA ARG A 127 4.90 14.46 -22.22
C ARG A 127 4.04 13.22 -22.47
N ALA A 128 3.92 12.35 -21.47
CA ALA A 128 3.24 11.06 -21.59
C ALA A 128 1.73 11.16 -21.37
N ILE A 129 1.28 12.01 -20.44
CA ILE A 129 -0.12 12.19 -20.08
C ILE A 129 -0.74 13.17 -21.08
N ARG A 130 -1.29 12.63 -22.17
CA ARG A 130 -1.80 13.37 -23.33
C ARG A 130 -3.12 12.76 -23.82
N PRO A 131 -3.88 13.44 -24.69
CA PRO A 131 -5.12 12.89 -25.25
C PRO A 131 -4.91 11.49 -25.86
N GLY A 132 -5.81 10.56 -25.52
CA GLY A 132 -5.69 9.14 -25.88
C GLY A 132 -5.25 8.24 -24.72
N VAL A 133 -4.69 8.80 -23.65
CA VAL A 133 -4.57 8.12 -22.35
C VAL A 133 -5.95 8.01 -21.72
N ALA A 134 -6.32 6.82 -21.25
CA ALA A 134 -7.58 6.57 -20.54
C ALA A 134 -7.38 6.46 -19.03
N LEU A 135 -6.19 6.07 -18.58
CA LEU A 135 -5.89 5.87 -17.18
C LEU A 135 -4.47 6.31 -16.83
N VAL A 136 -4.34 7.10 -15.78
CA VAL A 136 -3.08 7.34 -15.06
C VAL A 136 -3.18 6.65 -13.70
N ALA A 137 -2.25 5.72 -13.42
CA ALA A 137 -2.20 4.98 -12.16
C ALA A 137 -0.90 5.29 -11.41
N ALA A 138 -1.01 5.77 -10.17
CA ALA A 138 0.13 6.10 -9.33
C ALA A 138 -0.13 5.77 -7.86
N MET A 139 0.87 5.22 -7.20
CA MET A 139 0.88 4.99 -5.78
C MET A 139 1.18 6.27 -5.02
N LEU A 140 0.46 6.46 -3.92
CA LEU A 140 0.62 7.63 -3.06
C LEU A 140 1.89 7.54 -2.21
N VAL A 141 2.13 6.38 -1.60
CA VAL A 141 3.33 6.11 -0.77
C VAL A 141 3.96 4.82 -1.23
N ASN A 142 5.24 4.86 -1.59
CA ASN A 142 5.96 3.67 -1.98
C ASN A 142 6.15 2.70 -0.80
N ASN A 143 5.83 1.42 -1.00
CA ASN A 143 5.92 0.40 0.04
C ASN A 143 7.34 -0.06 0.37
N GLU A 144 8.32 0.21 -0.50
CA GLU A 144 9.73 -0.13 -0.26
C GLU A 144 10.48 1.02 0.38
N ILE A 145 10.42 2.21 -0.23
CA ILE A 145 11.21 3.38 0.13
C ILE A 145 10.40 4.48 0.81
N GLY A 146 9.10 4.32 1.03
CA GLY A 146 8.30 5.28 1.82
C GLY A 146 8.09 6.64 1.17
N VAL A 147 8.65 6.88 -0.02
CA VAL A 147 8.52 8.15 -0.74
C VAL A 147 7.06 8.41 -1.11
N ILE A 148 6.62 9.65 -0.90
CA ILE A 148 5.28 10.14 -1.20
C ILE A 148 5.31 10.80 -2.58
N GLN A 149 4.52 10.27 -3.52
CA GLN A 149 4.43 10.82 -4.88
C GLN A 149 3.49 12.04 -4.94
N PRO A 150 3.69 12.97 -5.89
CA PRO A 150 2.84 14.13 -6.09
C PRO A 150 1.51 13.78 -6.80
N VAL A 151 0.74 12.84 -6.26
CA VAL A 151 -0.44 12.26 -6.93
C VAL A 151 -1.55 13.27 -7.24
N ALA A 152 -1.69 14.34 -6.46
CA ALA A 152 -2.68 15.39 -6.75
C ALA A 152 -2.38 16.13 -8.06
N GLN A 153 -1.09 16.36 -8.35
CA GLN A 153 -0.62 16.98 -9.59
C GLN A 153 -0.81 16.03 -10.78
N LEU A 154 -0.44 14.75 -10.62
CA LEU A 154 -0.67 13.72 -11.65
C LEU A 154 -2.15 13.53 -11.97
N ALA A 155 -3.02 13.58 -10.95
CA ALA A 155 -4.47 13.53 -11.15
C ALA A 155 -4.99 14.74 -11.95
N GLY A 156 -4.46 15.95 -11.68
CA GLY A 156 -4.78 17.14 -12.49
C GLY A 156 -4.39 16.97 -13.96
N MET A 157 -3.16 16.50 -14.21
CA MET A 157 -2.69 16.21 -15.57
C MET A 157 -3.53 15.14 -16.27
N ALA A 158 -3.93 14.09 -15.55
CA ALA A 158 -4.80 13.05 -16.08
C ALA A 158 -6.14 13.64 -16.56
N HIS A 159 -6.76 14.47 -15.73
CA HIS A 159 -8.03 15.12 -16.05
C HIS A 159 -7.92 16.09 -17.22
N GLU A 160 -6.84 16.88 -17.30
CA GLU A 160 -6.55 17.76 -18.44
C GLU A 160 -6.42 16.98 -19.76
N ALA A 161 -5.90 15.75 -19.71
CA ALA A 161 -5.79 14.85 -20.86
C ALA A 161 -7.09 14.06 -21.16
N GLY A 162 -8.12 14.18 -20.32
CA GLY A 162 -9.37 13.41 -20.42
C GLY A 162 -9.26 11.97 -19.89
N ALA A 163 -8.22 11.66 -19.12
CA ALA A 163 -7.98 10.35 -18.51
C ALA A 163 -8.53 10.28 -17.07
N LEU A 164 -8.84 9.06 -16.61
CA LEU A 164 -9.12 8.80 -15.20
C LEU A 164 -7.82 8.71 -14.38
N PHE A 165 -7.89 8.99 -13.09
CA PHE A 165 -6.78 8.81 -12.15
C PHE A 165 -7.08 7.72 -11.10
N LEU A 166 -6.21 6.71 -11.03
CA LEU A 166 -6.19 5.68 -10.00
C LEU A 166 -5.05 5.93 -9.01
N CYS A 167 -5.40 6.07 -7.73
CA CYS A 167 -4.45 6.16 -6.64
C CYS A 167 -4.30 4.80 -5.93
N ASP A 168 -3.10 4.21 -5.92
CA ASP A 168 -2.78 3.16 -4.93
C ASP A 168 -2.46 3.84 -3.59
N ALA A 169 -3.43 3.84 -2.67
CA ALA A 169 -3.27 4.43 -1.33
C ALA A 169 -2.98 3.39 -0.25
N VAL A 170 -2.56 2.18 -0.59
CA VAL A 170 -2.37 1.06 0.36
C VAL A 170 -1.45 1.40 1.52
N GLN A 171 -0.38 2.15 1.25
CA GLN A 171 0.56 2.59 2.29
C GLN A 171 0.24 3.99 2.83
N GLY A 172 -0.62 4.76 2.17
CA GLY A 172 -0.92 6.15 2.54
C GLY A 172 -2.26 6.38 3.25
N TYR A 173 -3.22 5.48 3.10
CA TYR A 173 -4.57 5.60 3.67
C TYR A 173 -4.52 5.82 5.18
N GLY A 174 -5.08 6.95 5.63
CA GLY A 174 -5.09 7.38 7.03
C GLY A 174 -3.75 7.86 7.60
N ARG A 175 -2.68 7.92 6.79
CA ARG A 175 -1.33 8.36 7.21
C ARG A 175 -0.91 9.68 6.58
N VAL A 176 -1.25 9.86 5.32
CA VAL A 176 -0.94 11.06 4.54
C VAL A 176 -2.21 11.53 3.82
N ALA A 177 -2.21 12.78 3.35
CA ALA A 177 -3.35 13.34 2.64
C ALA A 177 -3.63 12.55 1.35
N LEU A 178 -4.90 12.19 1.13
CA LEU A 178 -5.34 11.54 -0.10
C LEU A 178 -5.65 12.59 -1.18
N PRO A 179 -5.42 12.29 -2.47
CA PRO A 179 -5.80 13.19 -3.56
C PRO A 179 -7.33 13.32 -3.67
N HIS A 180 -7.85 14.51 -3.36
CA HIS A 180 -9.29 14.81 -3.45
C HIS A 180 -9.83 14.74 -4.88
N ASN A 181 -8.96 14.82 -5.89
CA ASN A 181 -9.27 14.74 -7.31
C ASN A 181 -9.00 13.35 -7.91
N ALA A 182 -8.70 12.30 -7.14
CA ALA A 182 -8.61 10.95 -7.71
C ALA A 182 -9.99 10.43 -8.14
N ASP A 183 -10.06 9.59 -9.18
CA ASP A 183 -11.31 8.96 -9.61
C ASP A 183 -11.52 7.60 -8.94
N MET A 184 -10.41 6.96 -8.58
CA MET A 184 -10.38 5.67 -7.91
C MET A 184 -9.27 5.65 -6.86
N ILE A 185 -9.53 5.04 -5.70
CA ILE A 185 -8.53 4.86 -4.64
C ILE A 185 -8.56 3.43 -4.12
N ALA A 186 -7.46 2.70 -4.27
CA ALA A 186 -7.31 1.34 -3.74
C ALA A 186 -6.71 1.35 -2.33
N ILE A 187 -7.30 0.57 -1.42
CA ILE A 187 -6.88 0.46 -0.02
C ILE A 187 -6.91 -0.99 0.47
N SER A 188 -6.16 -1.28 1.54
CA SER A 188 -6.08 -2.62 2.13
C SER A 188 -6.10 -2.60 3.67
N ALA A 189 -6.92 -3.45 4.26
CA ALA A 189 -7.13 -3.49 5.70
C ALA A 189 -5.87 -3.91 6.48
N HIS A 190 -5.12 -4.90 5.98
CA HIS A 190 -3.96 -5.43 6.69
C HIS A 190 -2.73 -4.53 6.71
N LYS A 191 -2.84 -3.33 6.13
CA LYS A 191 -1.84 -2.26 6.25
C LYS A 191 -2.20 -1.26 7.34
N ILE A 192 -3.39 -1.33 7.91
CA ILE A 192 -3.89 -0.39 8.92
C ILE A 192 -4.36 -1.09 10.19
N HIS A 193 -3.75 -2.22 10.53
CA HIS A 193 -4.12 -3.08 11.65
C HIS A 193 -5.48 -3.77 11.52
N GLY A 194 -6.02 -3.88 10.30
CA GLY A 194 -7.18 -4.71 9.98
C GLY A 194 -6.82 -6.13 9.55
N PRO A 195 -7.81 -6.97 9.25
CA PRO A 195 -7.58 -8.35 8.84
C PRO A 195 -6.98 -8.47 7.43
N LYS A 196 -6.27 -9.57 7.16
CA LYS A 196 -5.87 -9.95 5.80
C LYS A 196 -7.07 -10.52 5.04
N GLY A 197 -7.00 -10.48 3.71
CA GLY A 197 -8.05 -11.02 2.84
C GLY A 197 -9.23 -10.07 2.60
N VAL A 198 -9.09 -8.79 2.95
CA VAL A 198 -10.05 -7.74 2.59
C VAL A 198 -9.34 -6.43 2.23
N GLY A 199 -9.87 -5.76 1.23
CA GLY A 199 -9.51 -4.42 0.81
C GLY A 199 -10.73 -3.70 0.26
N ALA A 200 -10.49 -2.55 -0.35
CA ALA A 200 -11.56 -1.83 -1.04
C ALA A 200 -11.02 -1.00 -2.20
N LEU A 201 -11.90 -0.77 -3.18
CA LEU A 201 -11.77 0.29 -4.18
C LEU A 201 -12.80 1.37 -3.84
N TRP A 202 -12.36 2.58 -3.54
CA TRP A 202 -13.22 3.75 -3.59
C TRP A 202 -13.38 4.18 -5.05
N LEU A 203 -14.61 4.42 -5.49
CA LEU A 203 -14.95 4.83 -6.85
C LEU A 203 -15.76 6.12 -6.79
N ARG A 204 -15.27 7.17 -7.43
CA ARG A 204 -15.96 8.47 -7.54
C ARG A 204 -17.31 8.31 -8.24
N ASP A 205 -18.30 9.08 -7.79
CA ASP A 205 -19.62 9.12 -8.41
C ASP A 205 -19.52 9.49 -9.91
N GLY A 206 -20.25 8.75 -10.74
CA GLY A 206 -20.25 8.94 -12.19
C GLY A 206 -19.14 8.19 -12.94
N VAL A 207 -18.09 7.70 -12.26
CA VAL A 207 -17.07 6.86 -12.90
C VAL A 207 -17.64 5.47 -13.17
N GLN A 208 -17.51 5.01 -14.41
CA GLN A 208 -18.00 3.71 -14.87
C GLN A 208 -16.82 2.76 -15.11
N LEU A 209 -16.90 1.55 -14.55
CA LEU A 209 -15.92 0.48 -14.77
C LEU A 209 -16.62 -0.76 -15.33
N GLN A 210 -15.91 -1.52 -16.14
CA GLN A 210 -16.33 -2.86 -16.51
C GLN A 210 -16.01 -3.85 -15.38
N PRO A 211 -16.94 -4.74 -14.99
CA PRO A 211 -16.68 -5.74 -13.97
C PRO A 211 -15.67 -6.78 -14.47
N VAL A 212 -14.69 -7.11 -13.61
CA VAL A 212 -13.73 -8.20 -13.85
C VAL A 212 -14.25 -9.52 -13.25
N ILE A 213 -14.94 -9.45 -12.11
CA ILE A 213 -15.52 -10.61 -11.42
C ILE A 213 -17.03 -10.62 -11.63
N HIS A 214 -17.49 -11.51 -12.52
CA HIS A 214 -18.90 -11.69 -12.85
C HIS A 214 -19.61 -12.67 -11.91
N GLY A 215 -20.94 -12.54 -11.77
CA GLY A 215 -21.74 -13.38 -10.90
C GLY A 215 -23.02 -12.71 -10.42
N GLY A 216 -23.33 -12.90 -9.13
CA GLY A 216 -24.62 -12.55 -8.52
C GLY A 216 -24.89 -11.07 -8.27
N GLY A 217 -24.08 -10.16 -8.81
CA GLY A 217 -24.37 -8.72 -8.78
C GLY A 217 -24.08 -8.00 -7.47
N GLN A 218 -23.30 -8.60 -6.55
CA GLN A 218 -22.85 -7.93 -5.33
C GLN A 218 -22.02 -6.67 -5.65
N GLU A 219 -21.91 -5.76 -4.67
CA GLU A 219 -21.16 -4.50 -4.79
C GLU A 219 -21.53 -3.71 -6.06
N GLY A 220 -22.83 -3.52 -6.27
CA GLY A 220 -23.34 -2.76 -7.42
C GLY A 220 -23.11 -3.43 -8.78
N GLY A 221 -22.86 -4.74 -8.81
CA GLY A 221 -22.54 -5.49 -10.03
C GLY A 221 -21.08 -5.41 -10.46
N LEU A 222 -20.25 -4.63 -9.77
CA LEU A 222 -18.83 -4.45 -10.12
C LEU A 222 -17.94 -5.54 -9.53
N ARG A 223 -18.33 -6.12 -8.39
CA ARG A 223 -17.57 -7.16 -7.70
C ARG A 223 -18.50 -8.23 -7.14
N SER A 224 -18.74 -9.28 -7.93
CA SER A 224 -19.58 -10.40 -7.49
C SER A 224 -18.90 -11.29 -6.45
N GLY A 225 -19.73 -12.00 -5.67
CA GLY A 225 -19.30 -12.90 -4.60
C GLY A 225 -19.78 -12.46 -3.23
N THR A 226 -20.13 -13.41 -2.37
CA THR A 226 -20.61 -13.11 -1.01
C THR A 226 -19.54 -12.37 -0.23
N LEU A 227 -19.89 -11.22 0.34
CA LEU A 227 -19.01 -10.50 1.25
C LEU A 227 -18.82 -11.28 2.54
N SER A 228 -17.64 -11.18 3.14
CA SER A 228 -17.42 -11.65 4.51
C SER A 228 -17.77 -10.53 5.50
N PRO A 229 -18.88 -10.64 6.26
CA PRO A 229 -19.24 -9.60 7.22
C PRO A 229 -18.16 -9.42 8.29
N ALA A 230 -17.54 -10.51 8.74
CA ALA A 230 -16.44 -10.47 9.70
C ALA A 230 -15.28 -9.62 9.18
N LEU A 231 -14.77 -9.91 7.98
CA LEU A 231 -13.65 -9.14 7.42
C LEU A 231 -14.01 -7.68 7.19
N CYS A 232 -15.23 -7.38 6.71
CA CYS A 232 -15.71 -6.01 6.57
C CYS A 232 -15.72 -5.29 7.93
N ALA A 233 -16.32 -5.89 8.96
CA ALA A 233 -16.37 -5.31 10.30
C ALA A 233 -14.98 -5.04 10.89
N GLY A 234 -14.05 -6.00 10.77
CA GLY A 234 -12.66 -5.82 11.19
C GLY A 234 -11.96 -4.68 10.45
N PHE A 235 -12.21 -4.52 9.14
CA PHE A 235 -11.69 -3.40 8.37
C PHE A 235 -12.29 -2.05 8.82
N GLY A 236 -13.62 -1.99 9.00
CA GLY A 236 -14.30 -0.80 9.51
C GLY A 236 -13.76 -0.34 10.86
N VAL A 237 -13.58 -1.26 11.81
CA VAL A 237 -13.02 -0.94 13.12
C VAL A 237 -11.55 -0.51 13.03
N ALA A 238 -10.74 -1.16 12.18
CA ALA A 238 -9.37 -0.72 11.95
C ALA A 238 -9.31 0.71 11.39
N ALA A 239 -10.17 1.06 10.43
CA ALA A 239 -10.27 2.41 9.87
C ALA A 239 -10.72 3.44 10.91
N ARG A 240 -11.71 3.09 11.75
CA ARG A 240 -12.17 3.94 12.87
C ARG A 240 -11.02 4.25 13.84
N ILE A 241 -10.28 3.23 14.27
CA ILE A 241 -9.16 3.39 15.21
C ILE A 241 -8.01 4.18 14.59
N MET A 242 -7.73 3.95 13.30
CA MET A 242 -6.77 4.74 12.54
C MET A 242 -7.10 6.24 12.61
N ARG A 243 -8.38 6.60 12.43
CA ARG A 243 -8.88 7.98 12.54
C ARG A 243 -8.75 8.52 13.98
N GLU A 244 -9.24 7.78 14.96
CA GLU A 244 -9.25 8.20 16.37
C GLU A 244 -7.85 8.39 16.96
N ARG A 245 -6.87 7.62 16.46
CA ARG A 245 -5.50 7.65 16.93
C ARG A 245 -4.55 8.44 16.04
N ALA A 246 -5.03 9.12 15.00
CA ALA A 246 -4.18 9.72 13.97
C ALA A 246 -3.03 10.57 14.54
N ASP A 247 -3.32 11.46 15.50
CA ASP A 247 -2.31 12.32 16.12
C ASP A 247 -1.32 11.56 17.00
N ALA A 248 -1.81 10.62 17.80
CA ALA A 248 -0.98 9.81 18.69
C ALA A 248 -0.06 8.88 17.90
N ASP A 249 -0.61 8.18 16.89
CA ASP A 249 0.15 7.28 16.03
C ASP A 249 1.18 8.09 15.20
N ARG A 250 0.82 9.28 14.70
CA ARG A 250 1.78 10.19 14.02
C ARG A 250 2.91 10.61 14.95
N SER A 251 2.62 11.15 16.13
CA SER A 251 3.65 11.58 17.08
C SER A 251 4.60 10.44 17.49
N HIS A 252 4.05 9.24 17.64
CA HIS A 252 4.83 8.04 17.93
C HIS A 252 5.77 7.66 16.78
N ILE A 253 5.26 7.67 15.55
CA ILE A 253 6.05 7.40 14.33
C ILE A 253 7.18 8.41 14.15
N GLU A 254 6.93 9.71 14.36
CA GLU A 254 7.97 10.75 14.29
C GLU A 254 9.09 10.50 15.31
N THR A 255 8.73 10.13 16.54
CA THR A 255 9.72 9.79 17.58
C THR A 255 10.59 8.59 17.17
N LEU A 256 9.97 7.56 16.60
CA LEU A 256 10.70 6.38 16.11
C LEU A 256 11.59 6.71 14.90
N TRP A 257 11.12 7.59 14.01
CA TRP A 257 11.88 8.05 12.85
C TRP A 257 13.15 8.79 13.24
N ASP A 258 13.05 9.81 14.11
CA ASP A 258 14.19 10.57 14.59
C ASP A 258 15.22 9.65 15.27
N ARG A 259 14.73 8.68 16.05
CA ARG A 259 15.60 7.68 16.66
C ARG A 259 16.25 6.77 15.62
N ALA A 260 15.50 6.27 14.65
CA ALA A 260 16.02 5.40 13.59
C ALA A 260 17.12 6.09 12.78
N GLN A 261 16.94 7.37 12.41
CA GLN A 261 17.96 8.15 11.70
C GLN A 261 19.27 8.22 12.50
N THR A 262 19.18 8.41 13.82
CA THR A 262 20.35 8.43 14.71
C THR A 262 21.01 7.04 14.80
N LEU A 263 20.21 5.99 15.00
CA LEU A 263 20.68 4.62 15.18
C LEU A 263 21.35 4.05 13.92
N PHE A 264 20.94 4.51 12.74
CA PHE A 264 21.48 4.09 11.45
C PHE A 264 22.29 5.19 10.75
N GLY A 265 22.92 6.10 11.49
CA GLY A 265 23.65 7.24 10.93
C GLY A 265 24.79 6.89 9.95
N ASP A 266 25.35 5.68 10.03
CA ASP A 266 26.38 5.17 9.11
C ASP A 266 25.81 4.49 7.85
N TRP A 267 24.49 4.49 7.69
CA TRP A 267 23.78 3.95 6.52
C TRP A 267 23.30 5.09 5.63
N THR A 268 23.10 4.80 4.35
CA THR A 268 22.55 5.76 3.39
C THR A 268 21.06 5.50 3.17
N LEU A 269 20.24 6.53 3.32
CA LEU A 269 18.82 6.48 3.00
C LEU A 269 18.58 6.36 1.48
N ASN A 270 17.66 5.47 1.09
CA ASN A 270 17.20 5.29 -0.28
C ASN A 270 15.90 6.09 -0.49
N GLY A 271 15.91 7.02 -1.45
CA GLY A 271 14.79 7.92 -1.76
C GLY A 271 14.76 9.18 -0.88
N SER A 272 13.84 10.10 -1.20
CA SER A 272 13.68 11.39 -0.53
C SER A 272 13.45 11.22 0.98
N ALA A 273 14.09 12.09 1.78
CA ALA A 273 13.79 12.25 3.20
C ALA A 273 12.59 13.18 3.42
N ASP A 274 12.47 14.23 2.59
CA ASP A 274 11.46 15.28 2.77
C ASP A 274 10.07 14.84 2.32
N CYS A 275 9.99 14.08 1.23
CA CYS A 275 8.74 13.56 0.68
C CYS A 275 8.54 12.11 1.11
N ARG A 276 8.36 11.84 2.40
CA ARG A 276 8.36 10.46 2.93
C ARG A 276 7.31 10.25 4.03
N TYR A 277 6.75 9.04 4.06
CA TYR A 277 6.10 8.52 5.26
C TYR A 277 7.14 7.94 6.22
N HIS A 278 7.29 8.60 7.37
CA HIS A 278 8.35 8.31 8.35
C HIS A 278 8.24 6.96 9.06
N GLY A 279 7.12 6.23 8.95
CA GLY A 279 7.02 4.84 9.42
C GLY A 279 7.77 3.82 8.53
N ASN A 280 8.48 4.29 7.51
CA ASN A 280 9.30 3.49 6.60
C ASN A 280 10.71 4.10 6.47
N ILE A 281 11.73 3.30 6.74
CA ILE A 281 13.11 3.64 6.44
C ILE A 281 13.75 2.55 5.58
N ASN A 282 14.28 2.95 4.43
CA ASN A 282 14.96 2.05 3.51
C ASN A 282 16.41 2.49 3.39
N LEU A 283 17.33 1.62 3.80
CA LEU A 283 18.71 1.95 4.04
C LEU A 283 19.62 1.02 3.26
N ARG A 284 20.75 1.56 2.77
CA ARG A 284 21.83 0.78 2.17
C ARG A 284 23.15 1.07 2.88
N ARG A 285 24.04 0.08 2.88
CA ARG A 285 25.42 0.25 3.32
C ARG A 285 26.35 -0.58 2.44
N ALA A 286 27.48 0.01 2.06
CA ALA A 286 28.44 -0.65 1.19
C ALA A 286 28.98 -1.94 1.84
N GLY A 287 29.15 -2.99 1.03
CA GLY A 287 29.70 -4.27 1.50
C GLY A 287 28.69 -5.18 2.20
N ILE A 288 27.42 -4.78 2.32
CA ILE A 288 26.38 -5.61 2.93
C ILE A 288 25.76 -6.56 1.92
N ASP A 289 25.66 -7.84 2.29
CA ASP A 289 24.77 -8.80 1.66
C ASP A 289 23.48 -8.87 2.49
N GLY A 290 22.37 -8.37 1.94
CA GLY A 290 21.10 -8.31 2.64
C GLY A 290 20.58 -9.69 3.07
N ALA A 291 20.76 -10.73 2.25
CA ALA A 291 20.28 -12.07 2.57
C ALA A 291 21.08 -12.68 3.74
N ARG A 292 22.39 -12.48 3.75
CA ARG A 292 23.23 -12.86 4.89
C ARG A 292 22.86 -12.08 6.14
N LEU A 293 22.65 -10.76 6.01
CA LEU A 293 22.28 -9.90 7.15
C LEU A 293 20.97 -10.33 7.79
N LEU A 294 19.96 -10.64 6.98
CA LEU A 294 18.68 -11.17 7.45
C LEU A 294 18.84 -12.52 8.17
N SER A 295 19.73 -13.40 7.66
CA SER A 295 20.05 -14.68 8.30
C SER A 295 20.78 -14.55 9.64
N ASP A 296 21.66 -13.54 9.76
CA ASP A 296 22.40 -13.23 10.99
C ASP A 296 21.48 -12.61 12.06
N CYS A 297 20.43 -11.90 11.65
CA CYS A 297 19.51 -11.16 12.51
C CYS A 297 18.19 -11.92 12.81
N ARG A 298 18.24 -13.22 13.13
CA ARG A 298 17.05 -14.10 13.22
C ARG A 298 15.94 -13.65 14.19
N ASN A 299 16.27 -12.82 15.17
CA ASN A 299 15.31 -12.33 16.17
C ASN A 299 14.68 -10.98 15.79
N VAL A 300 15.00 -10.42 14.61
CA VAL A 300 14.45 -9.16 14.11
C VAL A 300 13.82 -9.44 12.75
N ALA A 301 12.50 -9.24 12.64
CA ALA A 301 11.79 -9.33 11.38
C ALA A 301 11.83 -7.97 10.67
N PHE A 302 12.62 -7.88 9.60
CA PHE A 302 12.67 -6.76 8.67
C PHE A 302 12.75 -7.30 7.25
N SER A 303 12.59 -6.43 6.26
CA SER A 303 12.55 -6.82 4.86
C SER A 303 13.81 -6.40 4.10
N LEU A 304 14.09 -7.08 3.01
CA LEU A 304 15.01 -6.57 1.98
C LEU A 304 14.22 -5.69 1.01
N GLY A 305 14.90 -4.83 0.24
CA GLY A 305 14.24 -3.95 -0.74
C GLY A 305 13.16 -4.69 -1.54
N SER A 306 13.47 -5.86 -2.08
CA SER A 306 12.57 -6.66 -2.90
C SER A 306 11.61 -7.59 -2.12
N ALA A 307 11.08 -7.21 -0.95
CA ALA A 307 10.33 -8.10 -0.05
C ALA A 307 9.23 -8.96 -0.72
N CYS A 308 8.54 -8.41 -1.74
CA CYS A 308 7.52 -9.13 -2.50
C CYS A 308 8.09 -10.12 -3.55
N ALA A 309 9.36 -9.99 -3.92
CA ALA A 309 10.10 -10.86 -4.82
C ALA A 309 11.09 -11.79 -4.08
N SER A 310 10.97 -11.91 -2.76
CA SER A 310 11.92 -12.59 -1.85
C SER A 310 12.22 -14.07 -2.19
N GLY A 311 11.41 -14.71 -3.04
CA GLY A 311 11.69 -16.05 -3.57
C GLY A 311 12.49 -16.11 -4.88
N SER A 312 12.66 -14.99 -5.60
CA SER A 312 13.20 -14.97 -6.97
C SER A 312 14.68 -14.60 -7.09
N GLY A 313 15.30 -14.09 -6.02
CA GLY A 313 16.69 -13.60 -6.01
C GLY A 313 16.94 -12.36 -6.89
N ARG A 314 15.90 -11.78 -7.50
CA ARG A 314 16.02 -10.58 -8.34
C ARG A 314 16.15 -9.32 -7.46
N PRO A 315 17.03 -8.36 -7.83
CA PRO A 315 17.13 -7.09 -7.12
C PRO A 315 15.81 -6.32 -7.17
N SER A 316 15.56 -5.43 -6.21
CA SER A 316 14.37 -4.58 -6.22
C SER A 316 14.26 -3.80 -7.52
N HIS A 317 13.09 -3.81 -8.17
CA HIS A 317 12.85 -2.96 -9.34
C HIS A 317 12.76 -1.49 -8.94
N VAL A 318 12.23 -1.18 -7.75
CA VAL A 318 12.18 0.18 -7.19
C VAL A 318 13.58 0.75 -7.03
N LEU A 319 14.48 0.05 -6.34
CA LEU A 319 15.85 0.54 -6.12
C LEU A 319 16.64 0.67 -7.43
N ARG A 320 16.40 -0.23 -8.40
CA ARG A 320 16.96 -0.09 -9.75
C ARG A 320 16.40 1.12 -10.50
N ALA A 321 15.12 1.43 -10.32
CA ALA A 321 14.49 2.62 -10.88
C ALA A 321 15.10 3.93 -10.33
N LEU A 322 15.56 3.94 -9.07
CA LEU A 322 16.33 5.04 -8.49
C LEU A 322 17.77 5.13 -9.06
N GLY A 323 18.19 4.20 -9.91
CA GLY A 323 19.53 4.15 -10.50
C GLY A 323 20.57 3.42 -9.63
N LEU A 324 20.16 2.68 -8.59
CA LEU A 324 21.12 1.92 -7.78
C LEU A 324 21.62 0.69 -8.57
N PRO A 325 22.93 0.40 -8.53
CA PRO A 325 23.45 -0.85 -9.08
C PRO A 325 22.94 -2.04 -8.28
N ASP A 326 22.83 -3.20 -8.94
CA ASP A 326 22.31 -4.45 -8.35
C ASP A 326 22.98 -4.81 -7.01
N ARG A 327 24.28 -4.54 -6.88
CA ARG A 327 25.03 -4.75 -5.63
C ARG A 327 24.43 -3.97 -4.47
N ASP A 328 24.18 -2.68 -4.67
CA ASP A 328 23.68 -1.78 -3.62
C ASP A 328 22.19 -2.05 -3.35
N ALA A 329 21.42 -2.39 -4.39
CA ALA A 329 20.03 -2.81 -4.25
C ALA A 329 19.89 -4.09 -3.40
N ARG A 330 20.81 -5.06 -3.55
CA ARG A 330 20.84 -6.29 -2.73
C ARG A 330 21.33 -6.05 -1.29
N GLY A 331 22.17 -5.05 -1.09
CA GLY A 331 22.64 -4.62 0.24
C GLY A 331 21.67 -3.68 0.96
N SER A 332 20.47 -3.45 0.42
CA SER A 332 19.47 -2.55 1.00
C SER A 332 18.46 -3.29 1.88
N VAL A 333 18.14 -2.69 3.02
CA VAL A 333 17.16 -3.18 4.01
C VAL A 333 16.02 -2.19 4.17
N ARG A 334 14.82 -2.71 4.41
CA ARG A 334 13.63 -1.95 4.75
C ARG A 334 13.22 -2.27 6.17
N ILE A 335 13.19 -1.24 7.00
CA ILE A 335 12.75 -1.29 8.39
C ILE A 335 11.45 -0.48 8.47
N GLY A 336 10.38 -1.14 8.87
CA GLY A 336 9.04 -0.57 8.93
C GLY A 336 8.48 -0.70 10.33
N PHE A 337 8.14 0.42 10.95
CA PHE A 337 7.60 0.46 12.31
C PHE A 337 6.20 1.08 12.35
N GLY A 338 5.49 0.84 13.44
CA GLY A 338 4.11 1.30 13.59
C GLY A 338 3.63 1.35 15.04
N ARG A 339 2.30 1.37 15.20
CA ARG A 339 1.62 1.63 16.48
C ARG A 339 2.17 0.86 17.68
N TYR A 340 2.56 -0.40 17.49
CA TYR A 340 2.99 -1.27 18.58
C TYR A 340 4.50 -1.43 18.69
N THR A 341 5.29 -0.79 17.80
CA THR A 341 6.75 -0.78 17.93
C THR A 341 7.13 0.12 19.09
N THR A 342 7.90 -0.39 20.04
CA THR A 342 8.46 0.41 21.15
C THR A 342 9.83 0.98 20.78
N LEU A 343 10.22 2.05 21.48
CA LEU A 343 11.56 2.64 21.31
C LEU A 343 12.67 1.63 21.66
N ALA A 344 12.49 0.87 22.74
CA ALA A 344 13.43 -0.15 23.16
C ALA A 344 13.59 -1.27 22.12
N GLU A 345 12.49 -1.74 21.52
CA GLU A 345 12.55 -2.71 20.43
C GLU A 345 13.31 -2.17 19.21
N LEU A 346 13.12 -0.90 18.85
CA LEU A 346 13.84 -0.27 17.76
C LEU A 346 15.36 -0.16 18.05
N GLU A 347 15.72 0.22 19.27
CA GLU A 347 17.12 0.32 19.72
C GLU A 347 17.82 -1.04 19.75
N ASP A 348 17.18 -2.05 20.32
CA ASP A 348 17.68 -3.42 20.37
C ASP A 348 17.85 -3.99 18.95
N ALA A 349 16.87 -3.80 18.08
CA ALA A 349 16.94 -4.23 16.70
C ALA A 349 18.07 -3.54 15.94
N ALA A 350 18.24 -2.22 16.09
CA ALA A 350 19.31 -1.49 15.44
C ALA A 350 20.69 -1.92 15.95
N ALA A 351 20.85 -2.19 17.25
CA ALA A 351 22.09 -2.72 17.80
C ALA A 351 22.44 -4.09 17.19
N ILE A 352 21.46 -4.98 17.03
CA ILE A 352 21.63 -6.29 16.39
C ILE A 352 22.03 -6.12 14.91
N ILE A 353 21.28 -5.32 14.15
CA ILE A 353 21.50 -5.11 12.71
C ILE A 353 22.87 -4.45 12.47
N ASN A 354 23.22 -3.40 13.21
CA ASN A 354 24.51 -2.72 13.07
C ASN A 354 25.69 -3.61 13.42
N LYS A 355 25.56 -4.42 14.48
CA LYS A 355 26.60 -5.40 14.86
C LYS A 355 26.80 -6.45 13.76
N ALA A 356 25.72 -7.01 13.21
CA ALA A 356 25.81 -7.98 12.13
C ALA A 356 26.39 -7.35 10.84
N ALA A 357 25.95 -6.15 10.49
CA ALA A 357 26.47 -5.41 9.35
C ALA A 357 27.98 -5.11 9.49
N ALA A 358 28.43 -4.71 10.68
CA ALA A 358 29.86 -4.49 10.95
C ALA A 358 30.68 -5.78 10.82
N ALA A 359 30.14 -6.93 11.24
CA ALA A 359 30.80 -8.22 11.11
C ALA A 359 30.94 -8.70 9.65
N GLN A 360 30.03 -8.28 8.75
CA GLN A 360 30.14 -8.56 7.32
C GLN A 360 31.14 -7.64 6.60
N ALA A 361 31.29 -6.40 7.09
CA ALA A 361 32.23 -5.43 6.54
C ALA A 361 33.68 -5.62 7.03
N ALA A 362 33.91 -6.54 7.98
CA ALA A 362 35.25 -6.93 8.41
C ALA A 362 35.95 -7.75 7.30
N PRO A 363 37.22 -7.45 6.99
CA PRO A 363 37.96 -8.06 5.87
C PRO A 363 38.21 -9.56 6.00
#